data_AF-A0A965QZA4-F1
#
_entry.id   AF-A0A965QZA4-F1
#
_cell.length_a   1.000
_cell.length_b   1.000
_cell.length_c   1.000
_cell.angle_alpha   90.00
_cell.angle_beta   90.00
_cell.angle_gamma   90.00
#
_symmetry.space_group_name_H-M   'P 1'
#
loop_
_entity.id
_entity.type
_entity.pdbx_description
1 polymer ?
#
loop_
_entity_poly.entity_id
_entity_poly.type
_entity_poly.pdbx_seq_one_letter_code
_entity_poly.pdbx_strand_id
1 'polypeptide(L)'
;GCDVIIMLRLQNERMNGALLPSSHEYFKSFGLTADKLALAKPDAIVMHPGPINRGVEIDSTVADGAQSVILPQVTFGIAVRMAVMGIVAGNEA
;
A
#
# COMPACT_ATOMS: atom_id res chain seq x y z
N GLY A 1 11.70 13.88 5.85
CA GLY A 1 10.61 12.89 5.79
C GLY A 1 11.13 11.57 5.24
N CYS A 2 10.28 10.56 5.17
CA CYS A 2 10.54 9.29 4.48
C CYS A 2 10.55 9.45 2.95
N ASP A 3 11.18 8.49 2.27
CA ASP A 3 11.23 8.37 0.81
C ASP A 3 10.13 7.47 0.24
N VAL A 4 9.69 6.48 1.03
CA VAL A 4 8.67 5.51 0.64
C VAL A 4 7.73 5.29 1.81
N ILE A 5 6.43 5.32 1.53
CA ILE A 5 5.38 4.94 2.47
C ILE A 5 4.68 3.69 1.92
N ILE A 6 4.81 2.57 2.63
CA ILE A 6 4.11 1.34 2.29
C ILE A 6 2.95 1.17 3.27
N MET A 7 1.74 1.40 2.77
CA MET A 7 0.51 1.16 3.52
C MET A 7 0.10 -0.30 3.41
N LEU A 8 -0.54 -0.83 4.45
CA LEU A 8 -0.99 -2.22 4.52
C LEU A 8 -2.49 -2.28 4.79
N ARG A 9 -3.12 -3.33 4.25
CA ARG A 9 -4.54 -3.60 4.47
C ARG A 9 -4.79 -4.02 5.91
N LEU A 10 -5.73 -3.36 6.58
CA LEU A 10 -6.24 -3.87 7.84
C LEU A 10 -7.11 -5.11 7.58
N GLN A 11 -6.68 -6.27 8.08
CA GLN A 11 -7.34 -7.57 7.88
C GLN A 11 -8.19 -7.94 9.09
N ASN A 12 -9.34 -7.26 9.24
CA ASN A 12 -10.30 -7.49 10.34
C ASN A 12 -10.67 -8.98 10.47
N GLU A 13 -10.78 -9.69 9.35
CA GLU A 13 -11.10 -11.10 9.27
C GLU A 13 -10.08 -12.04 9.93
N ARG A 14 -8.88 -11.53 10.29
CA ARG A 14 -7.81 -12.32 10.92
C ARG A 14 -7.54 -11.95 12.38
N MET A 15 -8.24 -10.97 12.93
CA MET A 15 -7.91 -10.35 14.22
C MET A 15 -8.90 -10.75 15.32
N ASN A 16 -9.07 -12.05 15.55
CA ASN A 16 -9.90 -12.57 16.63
C ASN A 16 -9.34 -12.20 18.01
N GLY A 17 -10.17 -11.60 18.87
CA GLY A 17 -9.82 -11.26 20.25
C GLY A 17 -9.04 -9.95 20.43
N ALA A 18 -8.72 -9.22 19.37
CA ALA A 18 -8.20 -7.86 19.47
C ALA A 18 -9.37 -6.88 19.70
N LEU A 19 -9.26 -6.01 20.70
CA LEU A 19 -10.08 -4.79 20.81
C LEU A 19 -9.64 -3.84 19.69
N LEU A 20 -10.02 -4.17 18.46
CA LEU A 20 -9.75 -3.31 17.32
C LEU A 20 -10.59 -2.04 17.45
N PRO A 21 -9.98 -0.85 17.31
CA PRO A 21 -10.74 0.37 17.12
C PRO A 21 -11.62 0.22 15.88
N SER A 22 -12.72 0.97 15.85
CA SER A 22 -13.55 1.03 14.64
C SER A 22 -12.71 1.47 13.43
N SER A 23 -13.12 1.12 12.21
CA SER A 23 -12.40 1.54 10.99
C SER A 23 -12.17 3.06 10.94
N HIS A 24 -13.11 3.84 11.47
CA HIS A 24 -13.00 5.30 11.56
C HIS A 24 -11.94 5.76 12.56
N GLU A 25 -11.90 5.17 13.76
CA GLU A 25 -10.88 5.47 14.77
C GLU A 25 -9.48 5.03 14.30
N TYR A 26 -9.40 3.88 13.62
CA TYR A 26 -8.18 3.42 12.99
C TYR A 26 -7.72 4.43 11.92
N PHE A 27 -8.59 4.87 11.01
CA PHE A 27 -8.24 5.83 9.98
C PHE A 27 -7.78 7.17 10.55
N LYS A 28 -8.47 7.69 11.57
CA LYS A 28 -8.07 8.92 12.26
C LYS A 28 -6.64 8.80 12.82
N SER A 29 -6.36 7.68 13.49
CA SER A 29 -5.08 7.48 14.19
C SER A 29 -3.95 7.12 13.22
N PHE A 30 -4.19 6.19 12.30
CA PHE A 30 -3.16 5.52 11.50
C PHE A 30 -3.35 5.63 9.99
N GLY A 31 -4.52 6.03 9.52
CA GLY A 31 -4.78 6.22 8.10
C GLY A 31 -3.88 7.28 7.48
N LEU A 32 -3.41 7.03 6.25
CA LEU A 32 -2.60 7.98 5.49
C LEU A 32 -3.50 9.01 4.79
N THR A 33 -3.45 10.24 5.27
CA THR A 33 -4.14 11.41 4.70
C THR A 33 -3.18 12.30 3.91
N ALA A 34 -3.71 13.24 3.12
CA ALA A 34 -2.89 14.20 2.40
C ALA A 34 -2.00 15.04 3.35
N ASP A 35 -2.54 15.46 4.50
CA ASP A 35 -1.78 16.21 5.52
C ASP A 35 -0.62 15.40 6.09
N LYS A 36 -0.83 14.09 6.33
CA LYS A 36 0.24 13.19 6.79
C LYS A 36 1.27 12.94 5.69
N LEU A 37 0.83 12.81 4.44
CA LEU A 37 1.73 12.66 3.28
C LEU A 37 2.61 13.90 3.09
N ALA A 38 2.09 15.11 3.36
CA ALA A 38 2.85 16.36 3.24
C ALA A 38 4.06 16.44 4.20
N LEU A 39 4.13 15.58 5.22
CA LEU A 39 5.28 15.45 6.12
C LEU A 39 6.41 14.56 5.54
N ALA A 40 6.10 13.78 4.51
CA ALA A 40 7.09 13.01 3.77
C ALA A 40 7.95 13.92 2.89
N LYS A 41 8.94 13.35 2.20
CA LYS A 41 9.64 14.12 1.17
C LYS A 41 8.69 14.45 0.01
N PRO A 42 8.85 15.59 -0.69
CA PRO A 42 7.98 15.97 -1.81
C PRO A 42 7.96 14.95 -2.96
N ASP A 43 9.04 14.18 -3.11
CA ASP A 43 9.22 13.13 -4.11
C ASP A 43 9.01 11.72 -3.54
N ALA A 44 8.51 11.60 -2.31
CA ALA A 44 8.23 10.30 -1.72
C ALA A 44 7.17 9.55 -2.53
N ILE A 45 7.22 8.22 -2.57
CA ILE A 45 6.21 7.40 -3.23
C ILE A 45 5.34 6.66 -2.23
N VAL A 46 4.07 6.45 -2.59
CA VAL A 46 3.09 5.70 -1.81
C VAL A 46 2.85 4.35 -2.48
N MET A 47 3.01 3.30 -1.70
CA MET A 47 2.87 1.91 -2.10
C MET A 47 1.82 1.20 -1.25
N HIS A 48 1.16 0.19 -1.82
CA HIS A 48 0.23 -0.68 -1.10
C HIS A 48 0.08 -2.02 -1.85
N PRO A 49 0.20 -3.18 -1.19
CA PRO A 49 0.18 -4.49 -1.86
C PRO A 49 -1.20 -4.91 -2.38
N GLY A 50 -2.26 -4.32 -1.83
CA GLY A 50 -3.65 -4.58 -2.20
C GLY A 50 -4.23 -5.86 -1.54
N PRO A 51 -5.56 -6.06 -1.59
CA PRO A 51 -6.57 -5.05 -1.96
C PRO A 51 -6.62 -3.91 -0.94
N ILE A 52 -7.08 -2.72 -1.35
CA ILE A 52 -7.09 -1.52 -0.51
C ILE A 52 -8.47 -1.32 0.11
N ASN A 53 -8.55 -1.04 1.41
CA ASN A 53 -9.72 -0.47 2.07
C ASN A 53 -9.57 1.07 2.15
N ARG A 54 -10.22 1.77 1.22
CA ARG A 54 -10.26 3.24 1.21
C ARG A 54 -11.02 3.75 2.44
N GLY A 55 -10.49 4.81 3.05
CA GLY A 55 -11.06 5.39 4.28
C GLY A 55 -10.81 4.57 5.54
N VAL A 56 -9.94 3.54 5.48
CA VAL A 56 -9.49 2.77 6.66
C VAL A 56 -7.99 2.91 6.83
N GLU A 57 -7.20 2.42 5.88
CA GLU A 57 -5.74 2.61 5.91
C GLU A 57 -5.27 3.83 5.10
N ILE A 58 -6.00 4.26 4.07
CA ILE A 58 -5.54 5.31 3.15
C ILE A 58 -6.70 6.13 2.62
N ASP A 59 -6.49 7.44 2.47
CA ASP A 59 -7.43 8.34 1.81
C ASP A 59 -7.48 8.03 0.31
N SER A 60 -8.67 8.10 -0.29
CA SER A 60 -8.85 7.88 -1.73
C SER A 60 -8.00 8.81 -2.58
N THR A 61 -7.85 10.07 -2.16
CA THR A 61 -7.07 11.09 -2.87
C THR A 61 -5.57 10.80 -2.84
N VAL A 62 -5.09 10.14 -1.79
CA VAL A 62 -3.69 9.71 -1.70
C VAL A 62 -3.46 8.42 -2.49
N ALA A 63 -4.39 7.47 -2.42
CA ALA A 63 -4.30 6.21 -3.16
C ALA A 63 -4.23 6.41 -4.69
N ASP A 64 -4.91 7.44 -5.21
CA ASP A 64 -4.89 7.80 -6.64
C ASP A 64 -4.07 9.07 -6.94
N GLY A 65 -3.32 9.56 -5.95
CA GLY A 65 -2.57 10.82 -6.03
C GLY A 65 -1.28 10.71 -6.85
N ALA A 66 -0.65 11.86 -7.10
CA ALA A 66 0.55 11.96 -7.94
C ALA A 66 1.76 11.15 -7.40
N GLN A 67 1.85 10.96 -6.08
CA GLN A 67 2.90 10.17 -5.43
C GLN A 67 2.57 8.66 -5.37
N SER A 68 1.38 8.24 -5.82
CA SER A 68 0.95 6.84 -5.77
C SER A 68 1.58 6.02 -6.89
N VAL A 69 2.20 4.90 -6.50
CA VAL A 69 2.69 3.88 -7.43
C VAL A 69 1.95 2.56 -7.28
N ILE A 70 0.77 2.55 -6.64
CA ILE A 70 0.04 1.32 -6.32
C ILE A 70 -0.39 0.55 -7.58
N LEU A 71 -0.94 1.21 -8.59
CA LEU A 71 -1.28 0.56 -9.86
C LEU A 71 -0.02 0.12 -10.64
N PRO A 72 1.04 0.95 -10.75
CA PRO A 72 2.33 0.49 -11.26
C PRO A 72 2.87 -0.78 -10.59
N GLN A 73 2.75 -0.93 -9.26
CA GLN A 73 3.16 -2.16 -8.56
C GLN A 73 2.44 -3.40 -9.09
N VAL A 74 1.14 -3.32 -9.40
CA VAL A 74 0.38 -4.43 -9.98
C VAL A 74 0.95 -4.81 -11.35
N THR A 75 1.21 -3.82 -12.20
CA THR A 75 1.81 -4.01 -13.52
C THR A 75 3.19 -4.64 -13.42
N PHE A 76 4.06 -4.13 -12.54
CA PHE A 76 5.41 -4.68 -12.33
C PHE A 76 5.39 -6.10 -11.78
N GLY A 77 4.35 -6.46 -11.03
CA GLY A 77 4.14 -7.83 -10.59
C GLY A 77 4.03 -8.84 -11.74
N ILE A 78 3.60 -8.44 -12.94
CA ILE A 78 3.58 -9.33 -14.11
C ILE A 78 5.01 -9.67 -14.54
N ALA A 79 5.84 -8.64 -14.74
CA ALA A 79 7.24 -8.81 -15.15
C ALA A 79 8.03 -9.63 -14.12
N VAL A 80 7.86 -9.33 -12.83
CA VAL A 80 8.53 -10.08 -11.75
C VAL A 80 8.12 -11.55 -11.76
N ARG A 81 6.82 -11.86 -11.91
CA ARG A 81 6.35 -13.25 -11.97
C ARG A 81 6.86 -13.98 -13.21
N MET A 82 6.89 -13.32 -14.38
CA MET A 82 7.45 -13.90 -15.59
C MET A 82 8.93 -14.23 -15.42
N ALA A 83 9.72 -13.33 -14.83
CA ALA A 83 11.14 -13.56 -14.54
C ALA A 83 11.32 -14.74 -13.59
N VAL A 84 10.58 -14.78 -12.48
CA VAL A 84 10.61 -15.89 -11.51
C VAL A 84 10.25 -17.22 -12.18
N MET A 85 9.19 -17.26 -12.99
CA MET A 85 8.80 -18.47 -13.72
C MET A 85 9.86 -18.90 -14.74
N GLY A 86 10.49 -17.95 -15.44
CA GLY A 86 11.58 -18.22 -16.37
C GLY A 86 12.76 -18.91 -15.67
N ILE A 87 13.20 -18.36 -14.53
CA ILE A 87 14.29 -18.94 -13.72
C ILE A 87 13.91 -20.36 -13.26
N VAL A 88 12.69 -20.56 -12.74
CA VAL A 88 12.22 -21.87 -12.26
C VAL A 88 12.12 -22.88 -13.42
N ALA A 89 11.79 -22.45 -14.62
CA ALA A 89 11.75 -23.29 -15.82
C ALA A 89 13.14 -23.58 -16.43
N GLY A 90 14.21 -23.01 -15.88
CA GLY A 90 15.59 -23.23 -16.35
C GLY A 90 16.05 -22.28 -17.46
N ASN A 91 15.36 -21.16 -17.67
CA ASN A 91 15.88 -20.09 -18.54
C ASN A 91 16.98 -19.33 -17.79
N GLU A 92 18.12 -19.09 -18.45
CA GLU A 92 19.13 -18.16 -17.94
C GLU A 92 18.60 -16.73 -17.99
N ALA A 93 18.78 -15.97 -16.89
CA ALA A 93 18.31 -14.61 -16.73
C ALA A 93 19.22 -13.58 -17.42
#